data_AF-A0A956Z5P4-F1
#
_entry.id   AF-A0A956Z5P4-F1
#
_cell.length_a   1.000
_cell.length_b   1.000
_cell.length_c   1.000
_cell.angle_alpha   90.00
_cell.angle_beta   90.00
_cell.angle_gamma   90.00
#
_symmetry.space_group_name_H-M   'P 1'
#
loop_
_entity.id
_entity.type
_entity.pdbx_description
1 polymer ?
#
loop_
_entity_poly.entity_id
_entity_poly.type
_entity_poly.pdbx_seq_one_letter_code
_entity_poly.pdbx_strand_id
1 'polypeptide(L)'
;ETIALAQNTPPGSVLMLAWGPRHFAVGLARDVLGELQTIKLVDHRADFSALVAAKPLVTPAFTFYAQPVSWWEAQLGTPVYLHAVAPELVQIATTPEIADADVPFGADSAQITCADDQILLQVAWSSPSVPEQDLSVFVHLLAANGELIAQADESAPVYGWRPLTTWLADEIVRDVYALPNPDNEASIAYGLYTQRADGSFENVVAYELPVDCP
;
A
#
# COMPACT_ATOMS: atom_id res chain seq x y z
N GLU A 1 -6.42 -18.13 1.49
CA GLU A 1 -6.27 -16.77 0.94
C GLU A 1 -6.54 -15.68 1.98
N THR A 2 -7.79 -15.39 2.41
CA THR A 2 -8.06 -14.28 3.35
C THR A 2 -7.36 -14.41 4.72
N ILE A 3 -7.20 -15.62 5.25
CA ILE A 3 -6.44 -15.83 6.50
C ILE A 3 -4.96 -15.45 6.30
N ALA A 4 -4.35 -15.87 5.19
CA ALA A 4 -2.97 -15.52 4.86
C ALA A 4 -2.79 -14.00 4.68
N LEU A 5 -3.75 -13.35 4.01
CA LEU A 5 -3.78 -11.88 3.94
C LEU A 5 -3.85 -11.26 5.34
N ALA A 6 -4.73 -11.76 6.23
CA ALA A 6 -4.86 -11.26 7.59
C ALA A 6 -3.59 -11.49 8.44
N GLN A 7 -2.81 -12.53 8.17
CA GLN A 7 -1.52 -12.79 8.85
C GLN A 7 -0.50 -11.69 8.58
N ASN A 8 -0.58 -11.00 7.43
CA ASN A 8 0.28 -9.87 7.10
C ASN A 8 -0.15 -8.55 7.77
N THR A 9 -1.26 -8.53 8.52
CA THR A 9 -1.71 -7.30 9.20
C THR A 9 -0.73 -6.93 10.31
N PRO A 10 -0.24 -5.67 10.37
CA PRO A 10 0.69 -5.24 11.40
C PRO A 10 0.16 -5.53 12.82
N PRO A 11 0.98 -6.14 13.71
CA PRO A 11 0.57 -6.43 15.08
C PRO A 11 0.05 -5.18 15.82
N GLY A 12 -0.99 -5.35 16.62
CA GLY A 12 -1.62 -4.25 17.36
C GLY A 12 -2.71 -3.50 16.59
N SER A 13 -2.86 -3.75 15.29
CA SER A 13 -3.85 -3.09 14.44
C SER A 13 -5.27 -3.61 14.63
N VAL A 14 -6.23 -2.82 14.13
CA VAL A 14 -7.61 -3.22 13.91
C VAL A 14 -7.76 -3.63 12.45
N LEU A 15 -8.07 -4.89 12.19
CA LEU A 15 -8.40 -5.37 10.85
C LEU A 15 -9.91 -5.28 10.64
N MET A 16 -10.32 -4.47 9.67
CA MET A 16 -11.70 -4.41 9.20
C MET A 16 -11.89 -5.35 8.02
N LEU A 17 -12.82 -6.28 8.16
CA LEU A 17 -13.37 -7.09 7.07
C LEU A 17 -14.89 -6.96 7.08
N ALA A 18 -15.47 -6.61 5.93
CA ALA A 18 -16.92 -6.56 5.79
C ALA A 18 -17.57 -7.89 6.22
N TRP A 19 -18.68 -7.79 6.94
CA TRP A 19 -19.40 -8.95 7.44
C TRP A 19 -19.75 -9.92 6.30
N GLY A 20 -19.32 -11.17 6.41
CA GLY A 20 -19.43 -12.16 5.35
C GLY A 20 -18.38 -13.26 5.46
N PRO A 21 -18.24 -14.12 4.43
CA PRO A 21 -17.39 -15.32 4.49
C PRO A 21 -15.94 -15.03 4.87
N ARG A 22 -15.36 -13.93 4.35
CA ARG A 22 -14.00 -13.48 4.65
C ARG A 22 -13.81 -13.13 6.13
N HIS A 23 -14.75 -12.36 6.69
CA HIS A 23 -14.75 -12.02 8.11
C HIS A 23 -14.86 -13.27 8.99
N PHE A 24 -15.78 -14.19 8.67
CA PHE A 24 -15.95 -15.41 9.46
C PHE A 24 -14.76 -16.38 9.36
N ALA A 25 -14.10 -16.47 8.21
CA ALA A 25 -12.89 -17.28 8.07
C ALA A 25 -11.76 -16.76 8.97
N VAL A 26 -11.56 -15.45 9.02
CA VAL A 26 -10.55 -14.82 9.90
C VAL A 26 -10.97 -14.92 11.37
N GLY A 27 -12.27 -14.77 11.66
CA GLY A 27 -12.82 -14.99 13.00
C GLY A 27 -12.62 -16.42 13.50
N LEU A 28 -12.76 -17.43 12.65
CA LEU A 28 -12.46 -18.82 12.99
C LEU A 28 -10.98 -19.01 13.35
N ALA A 29 -10.08 -18.50 12.51
CA ALA A 29 -8.64 -18.59 12.75
C ALA A 29 -8.25 -17.93 14.08
N ARG A 30 -8.84 -16.78 14.38
CA ARG A 30 -8.59 -16.05 15.62
C ARG A 30 -9.22 -16.70 16.85
N ASP A 31 -10.53 -16.90 16.82
CA ASP A 31 -11.29 -17.21 18.04
C ASP A 31 -11.32 -18.70 18.37
N VAL A 32 -11.01 -19.57 17.40
CA VAL A 32 -11.03 -21.04 17.57
C VAL A 32 -9.65 -21.66 17.42
N LEU A 33 -8.88 -21.26 16.41
CA LEU A 33 -7.55 -21.85 16.16
C LEU A 33 -6.43 -21.18 16.98
N GLY A 34 -6.70 -20.03 17.61
CA GLY A 34 -5.72 -19.31 18.41
C GLY A 34 -4.66 -18.55 17.61
N GLU A 35 -4.88 -18.39 16.29
CA GLU A 35 -4.03 -17.59 15.42
C GLU A 35 -4.40 -16.09 15.52
N LEU A 36 -3.65 -15.18 14.88
CA LEU A 36 -4.05 -13.77 14.71
C LEU A 36 -4.42 -13.01 16.02
N GLN A 37 -3.89 -13.43 17.17
CA GLN A 37 -4.22 -12.84 18.47
C GLN A 37 -3.69 -11.41 18.63
N THR A 38 -2.72 -11.02 17.81
CA THR A 38 -2.12 -9.69 17.81
C THR A 38 -3.00 -8.63 17.17
N ILE A 39 -4.07 -9.01 16.46
CA ILE A 39 -4.98 -8.08 15.80
C ILE A 39 -6.37 -8.10 16.42
N LYS A 40 -7.06 -6.97 16.31
CA LYS A 40 -8.50 -6.85 16.62
C LYS A 40 -9.29 -6.94 15.32
N LEU A 41 -10.07 -8.00 15.14
CA LEU A 41 -10.98 -8.13 14.01
C LEU A 41 -12.29 -7.36 14.27
N VAL A 42 -12.74 -6.58 13.29
CA VAL A 42 -14.04 -5.88 13.31
C VAL A 42 -14.74 -5.98 11.95
N ASP A 43 -16.03 -5.66 11.91
CA ASP A 43 -16.81 -5.51 10.68
C ASP A 43 -17.24 -4.06 10.41
N HIS A 44 -17.97 -3.84 9.32
CA HIS A 44 -18.39 -2.52 8.85
C HIS A 44 -19.41 -1.80 9.75
N ARG A 45 -19.85 -2.39 10.85
CA ARG A 45 -20.76 -1.77 11.84
C ARG A 45 -20.02 -1.23 13.06
N ALA A 46 -18.71 -1.39 13.13
CA ALA A 46 -17.91 -0.92 14.24
C ALA A 46 -17.80 0.62 14.23
N ASP A 47 -17.59 1.19 15.42
CA ASP A 47 -17.29 2.62 15.58
C ASP A 47 -15.84 2.90 15.19
N PHE A 48 -15.60 3.25 13.92
CA PHE A 48 -14.25 3.49 13.41
C PHE A 48 -13.60 4.73 14.00
N SER A 49 -14.36 5.79 14.29
CA SER A 49 -13.83 7.01 14.91
C SER A 49 -13.20 6.73 16.27
N ALA A 50 -13.84 5.87 17.09
CA ALA A 50 -13.26 5.44 18.35
C ALA A 50 -12.04 4.51 18.17
N LEU A 51 -12.03 3.68 17.12
CA LEU A 51 -10.97 2.70 16.87
C LEU A 51 -9.68 3.35 16.36
N VAL A 52 -9.79 4.24 15.36
CA VAL A 52 -8.63 4.84 14.69
C VAL A 52 -7.84 5.76 15.63
N ALA A 53 -8.48 6.33 16.65
CA ALA A 53 -7.84 7.15 17.68
C ALA A 53 -6.93 6.33 18.61
N ALA A 54 -7.13 5.01 18.69
CA ALA A 54 -6.41 4.13 19.60
C ALA A 54 -5.40 3.23 18.90
N LYS A 55 -5.70 2.80 17.66
CA LYS A 55 -4.94 1.78 16.93
C LYS A 55 -5.00 2.03 15.41
N PRO A 56 -3.98 1.63 14.65
CA PRO A 56 -4.05 1.64 13.19
C PRO A 56 -5.28 0.84 12.70
N LEU A 57 -6.11 1.48 11.88
CA LEU A 57 -7.24 0.84 11.21
C LEU A 57 -6.77 0.37 9.84
N VAL A 58 -6.88 -0.93 9.58
CA VAL A 58 -6.39 -1.57 8.34
C VAL A 58 -7.52 -2.34 7.68
N THR A 59 -7.59 -2.32 6.36
CA THR A 59 -8.51 -3.15 5.56
C THR A 59 -7.81 -3.64 4.29
N PRO A 60 -8.26 -4.75 3.68
CA PRO A 60 -7.78 -5.12 2.36
C PRO A 60 -8.07 -4.08 1.28
N ALA A 61 -7.17 -3.94 0.30
CA ALA A 61 -7.33 -3.00 -0.82
C ALA A 61 -8.64 -3.23 -1.59
N PHE A 62 -9.06 -4.48 -1.81
CA PHE A 62 -10.32 -4.77 -2.49
C PHE A 62 -11.56 -4.21 -1.78
N THR A 63 -11.48 -3.87 -0.48
CA THR A 63 -12.62 -3.35 0.27
C THR A 63 -13.13 -2.03 -0.33
N PHE A 64 -12.25 -1.24 -0.93
CA PHE A 64 -12.60 0.05 -1.53
C PHE A 64 -13.53 -0.07 -2.74
N TYR A 65 -13.63 -1.23 -3.39
CA TYR A 65 -14.62 -1.46 -4.46
C TYR A 65 -16.07 -1.47 -3.95
N ALA A 66 -16.29 -1.94 -2.72
CA ALA A 66 -17.62 -1.96 -2.10
C ALA A 66 -17.84 -0.78 -1.13
N GLN A 67 -16.76 -0.27 -0.56
CA GLN A 67 -16.72 0.79 0.43
C GLN A 67 -15.72 1.85 -0.02
N PRO A 68 -16.11 2.71 -0.98
CA PRO A 68 -15.19 3.68 -1.57
C PRO A 68 -14.65 4.65 -0.51
N VAL A 69 -13.57 5.37 -0.84
CA VAL A 69 -12.93 6.34 0.07
C VAL A 69 -13.94 7.29 0.72
N SER A 70 -14.88 7.82 -0.06
CA SER A 70 -15.95 8.71 0.43
C SER A 70 -16.87 8.06 1.49
N TRP A 71 -17.02 6.74 1.46
CA TRP A 71 -17.76 6.01 2.49
C TRP A 71 -16.98 6.01 3.81
N TRP A 72 -15.67 5.79 3.76
CA TRP A 72 -14.80 5.84 4.94
C TRP A 72 -14.74 7.23 5.56
N GLU A 73 -14.61 8.26 4.73
CA GLU A 73 -14.67 9.66 5.19
C GLU A 73 -16.00 9.97 5.90
N ALA A 74 -17.12 9.45 5.37
CA ALA A 74 -18.42 9.61 6.00
C ALA A 74 -18.54 8.83 7.33
N GLN A 75 -17.93 7.64 7.44
CA GLN A 75 -17.91 6.88 8.71
C GLN A 75 -17.01 7.54 9.76
N LEU A 76 -15.89 8.13 9.35
CA LEU A 76 -14.90 8.73 10.25
C LEU A 76 -15.20 10.19 10.59
N GLY A 77 -15.97 10.87 9.74
CA GLY A 77 -16.32 12.29 9.87
C GLY A 77 -15.19 13.26 9.50
N THR A 78 -14.18 12.79 8.77
CA THR A 78 -12.96 13.53 8.41
C THR A 78 -12.36 12.95 7.11
N PRO A 79 -11.57 13.72 6.34
CA PRO A 79 -10.75 13.16 5.28
C PRO A 79 -9.86 12.01 5.77
N VAL A 80 -9.56 11.08 4.87
CA VAL A 80 -8.70 9.93 5.16
C VAL A 80 -7.44 9.94 4.31
N TYR A 81 -6.37 9.41 4.89
CA TYR A 81 -5.06 9.30 4.29
C TYR A 81 -4.68 7.82 4.26
N LEU A 82 -4.63 7.26 3.05
CA LEU A 82 -4.38 5.84 2.85
C LEU A 82 -2.89 5.58 2.66
N HIS A 83 -2.42 4.49 3.27
CA HIS A 83 -1.06 3.98 3.18
C HIS A 83 -1.11 2.47 2.97
N ALA A 84 -0.33 1.93 2.04
CA ALA A 84 -0.09 0.49 2.03
C ALA A 84 0.84 0.14 3.19
N VAL A 85 0.45 -0.84 4.00
CA VAL A 85 1.22 -1.26 5.20
C VAL A 85 1.74 -2.69 5.12
N ALA A 86 1.21 -3.44 4.17
CA ALA A 86 1.61 -4.79 3.80
C ALA A 86 0.94 -5.12 2.45
N PRO A 87 1.38 -6.18 1.74
CA PRO A 87 0.77 -6.57 0.47
C PRO A 87 -0.75 -6.67 0.57
N GLU A 88 -1.45 -5.92 -0.29
CA GLU A 88 -2.91 -5.86 -0.38
C GLU A 88 -3.63 -5.34 0.88
N LEU A 89 -2.90 -4.71 1.81
CA LEU A 89 -3.44 -4.16 3.06
C LEU A 89 -3.19 -2.66 3.16
N VAL A 90 -4.27 -1.93 3.38
CA VAL A 90 -4.30 -0.47 3.42
C VAL A 90 -4.67 0.00 4.82
N GLN A 91 -3.80 0.81 5.42
CA GLN A 91 -4.13 1.59 6.60
C GLN A 91 -4.95 2.81 6.20
N ILE A 92 -5.98 3.09 6.99
CA ILE A 92 -6.84 4.27 6.89
C ILE A 92 -6.48 5.19 8.07
N ALA A 93 -5.72 6.25 7.80
CA ALA A 93 -5.38 7.27 8.79
C ALA A 93 -6.31 8.48 8.68
N THR A 94 -6.50 9.21 9.78
CA THR A 94 -7.29 10.46 9.82
C THR A 94 -6.43 11.71 9.92
N THR A 95 -5.11 11.54 9.97
CA THR A 95 -4.11 12.60 9.95
C THR A 95 -3.08 12.24 8.89
N PRO A 96 -2.67 13.19 8.02
CA PRO A 96 -1.65 12.92 7.05
C PRO A 96 -0.30 12.72 7.75
N GLU A 97 0.55 11.89 7.16
CA GLU A 97 1.96 11.87 7.49
C GLU A 97 2.64 12.98 6.69
N ILE A 98 3.17 14.00 7.37
CA ILE A 98 3.84 15.15 6.76
C ILE A 98 5.31 15.08 7.16
N ALA A 99 6.20 15.28 6.19
CA ALA A 99 7.63 15.33 6.44
C ALA A 99 8.03 16.63 7.16
N ASP A 100 9.11 16.58 7.95
CA ASP A 100 9.55 17.74 8.75
C ASP A 100 10.10 18.90 7.87
N ALA A 101 10.74 18.60 6.73
CA ALA A 101 11.08 19.56 5.66
C ALA A 101 11.78 18.86 4.46
N ASP A 102 11.67 19.50 3.28
CA ASP A 102 12.53 19.29 2.09
C ASP A 102 12.45 17.90 1.46
N VAL A 103 11.24 17.47 1.11
CA VAL A 103 11.01 16.20 0.40
C VAL A 103 11.12 16.36 -1.14
N PRO A 104 11.61 15.34 -1.85
CA PRO A 104 11.60 15.36 -3.32
C PRO A 104 10.18 15.18 -3.86
N PHE A 105 9.98 15.55 -5.13
CA PHE A 105 8.91 14.98 -5.91
C PHE A 105 9.34 13.58 -6.39
N GLY A 106 8.64 12.53 -5.96
CA GLY A 106 9.01 11.15 -6.26
C GLY A 106 9.22 10.32 -4.99
N ALA A 107 10.20 9.42 -5.00
CA ALA A 107 10.52 8.59 -3.83
C ALA A 107 11.42 9.37 -2.86
N ASP A 108 10.91 9.60 -1.64
CA ASP A 108 11.67 10.12 -0.50
C ASP A 108 12.61 9.05 0.05
N SER A 109 12.09 7.83 0.20
CA SER A 109 12.87 6.66 0.57
C SER A 109 12.31 5.39 -0.05
N ALA A 110 13.18 4.40 -0.24
CA ALA A 110 12.79 3.07 -0.66
C ALA A 110 13.71 2.02 -0.05
N GLN A 111 13.14 0.85 0.26
CA GLN A 111 13.88 -0.27 0.81
C GLN A 111 13.30 -1.59 0.33
N ILE A 112 14.16 -2.61 0.23
CA ILE A 112 13.78 -3.98 -0.07
C ILE A 112 13.83 -4.78 1.21
N THR A 113 12.79 -5.57 1.47
CA THR A 113 12.78 -6.59 2.52
C THR A 113 12.59 -7.95 1.89
N CYS A 114 13.52 -8.86 2.12
CA CYS A 114 13.43 -10.23 1.65
C CYS A 114 12.68 -11.09 2.67
N ALA A 115 11.73 -11.89 2.21
CA ALA A 115 11.07 -12.94 2.96
C ALA A 115 11.23 -14.27 2.21
N ASP A 116 10.90 -15.39 2.88
CA ASP A 116 11.15 -16.73 2.34
C ASP A 116 10.48 -16.95 0.95
N ASP A 117 9.29 -16.39 0.73
CA ASP A 117 8.49 -16.63 -0.47
C ASP A 117 8.38 -15.42 -1.42
N GLN A 118 8.86 -14.23 -1.01
CA GLN A 118 8.73 -12.99 -1.80
C GLN A 118 9.70 -11.91 -1.32
N ILE A 119 9.99 -10.95 -2.19
CA ILE A 119 10.60 -9.67 -1.82
C ILE A 119 9.52 -8.59 -1.74
N LEU A 120 9.70 -7.65 -0.82
CA LEU A 120 8.84 -6.49 -0.65
C LEU A 120 9.63 -5.23 -0.98
N LEU A 121 9.22 -4.49 -2.01
CA LEU A 121 9.64 -3.11 -2.21
C LEU A 121 8.70 -2.21 -1.39
N GLN A 122 9.26 -1.48 -0.42
CA GLN A 122 8.54 -0.46 0.32
C GLN A 122 9.03 0.90 -0.14
N VAL A 123 8.11 1.78 -0.53
CA VAL A 123 8.43 3.13 -1.01
C VAL A 123 7.67 4.15 -0.18
N ALA A 124 8.35 5.21 0.25
CA ALA A 124 7.73 6.41 0.75
C ALA A 124 7.74 7.43 -0.40
N TRP A 125 6.58 7.69 -0.96
CA TRP A 125 6.40 8.71 -1.98
C TRP A 125 6.12 10.06 -1.36
N SER A 126 6.57 11.13 -2.01
CA SER A 126 6.38 12.50 -1.53
C SER A 126 6.27 13.50 -2.68
N SER A 127 5.77 14.69 -2.33
CA SER A 127 5.78 15.86 -3.22
C SER A 127 5.86 17.16 -2.42
N PRO A 128 6.72 18.12 -2.79
CA PRO A 128 6.84 19.40 -2.09
C PRO A 128 5.65 20.35 -2.29
N SER A 129 4.77 20.04 -3.26
CA SER A 129 3.51 20.74 -3.50
C SER A 129 2.41 19.75 -3.88
N VAL A 130 1.15 20.17 -3.84
CA VAL A 130 0.04 19.36 -4.36
C VAL A 130 0.31 19.06 -5.85
N PRO A 131 0.44 17.80 -6.28
CA PRO A 131 0.63 17.45 -7.68
C PRO A 131 -0.55 17.91 -8.55
N GLU A 132 -0.24 18.45 -9.74
CA GLU A 132 -1.26 18.98 -10.66
C GLU A 132 -1.90 17.91 -11.56
N GLN A 133 -1.31 16.71 -11.61
CA GLN A 133 -1.78 15.60 -12.42
C GLN A 133 -1.57 14.27 -11.71
N ASP A 134 -2.42 13.30 -12.04
CA ASP A 134 -2.24 11.93 -11.59
C ASP A 134 -1.18 11.23 -12.46
N LEU A 135 -0.32 10.46 -11.80
CA LEU A 135 0.69 9.61 -12.42
C LEU A 135 0.44 8.16 -12.00
N SER A 136 0.84 7.24 -12.87
CA SER A 136 0.84 5.81 -12.58
C SER A 136 2.19 5.38 -12.06
N VAL A 137 2.22 4.33 -11.24
CA VAL A 137 3.44 3.71 -10.76
C VAL A 137 3.83 2.58 -11.69
N PHE A 138 5.11 2.48 -12.02
CA PHE A 138 5.69 1.26 -12.56
C PHE A 138 6.63 0.62 -11.52
N VAL A 139 6.62 -0.70 -11.44
CA VAL A 139 7.54 -1.49 -10.61
C VAL A 139 7.88 -2.75 -11.37
N HIS A 140 9.11 -2.87 -11.85
CA HIS A 140 9.60 -3.96 -12.68
C HIS A 140 10.77 -4.65 -11.98
N LEU A 141 10.62 -5.94 -11.71
CA LEU A 141 11.72 -6.82 -11.32
C LEU A 141 12.44 -7.30 -12.57
N LEU A 142 13.72 -7.00 -12.70
CA LEU A 142 14.54 -7.24 -13.88
C LEU A 142 15.67 -8.20 -13.55
N ALA A 143 15.90 -9.20 -14.40
CA ALA A 143 17.09 -10.04 -14.34
C ALA A 143 18.34 -9.24 -14.73
N ALA A 144 19.54 -9.73 -14.39
CA ALA A 144 20.81 -9.09 -14.74
C ALA A 144 21.03 -8.77 -16.24
N ASN A 145 20.33 -9.47 -17.14
CA ASN A 145 20.36 -9.21 -18.59
C ASN A 145 19.32 -8.16 -19.05
N GLY A 146 18.54 -7.59 -18.14
CA GLY A 146 17.45 -6.65 -18.41
C GLY A 146 16.10 -7.30 -18.75
N GLU A 147 15.98 -8.62 -18.65
CA GLU A 147 14.71 -9.32 -18.89
C GLU A 147 13.72 -9.10 -17.74
N LEU A 148 12.46 -8.84 -18.07
CA LEU A 148 11.39 -8.66 -17.09
C LEU A 148 11.03 -10.00 -16.43
N ILE A 149 11.27 -10.13 -15.13
CA ILE A 149 10.86 -11.28 -14.32
C ILE A 149 9.41 -11.11 -13.84
N ALA A 150 9.08 -9.93 -13.30
CA ALA A 150 7.77 -9.63 -12.75
C ALA A 150 7.49 -8.12 -12.77
N GLN A 151 6.22 -7.75 -12.66
CA GLN A 151 5.80 -6.35 -12.56
C GLN A 151 4.64 -6.16 -11.58
N ALA A 152 4.55 -4.97 -11.01
CA ALA A 152 3.49 -4.56 -10.09
C ALA A 152 3.05 -3.10 -10.39
N ASP A 153 2.77 -2.83 -11.67
CA ASP A 153 2.36 -1.50 -12.14
C ASP A 153 0.94 -1.17 -11.66
N GLU A 154 0.74 0.05 -11.17
CA GLU A 154 -0.51 0.52 -10.58
C GLU A 154 -0.92 1.88 -11.14
N SER A 155 -2.23 2.14 -11.26
CA SER A 155 -2.72 3.40 -11.82
C SER A 155 -2.38 4.62 -10.96
N ALA A 156 -2.11 4.40 -9.67
CA ALA A 156 -1.63 5.37 -8.68
C ALA A 156 -1.03 4.60 -7.48
N PRO A 157 -0.31 5.28 -6.57
CA PRO A 157 0.15 4.66 -5.32
C PRO A 157 -0.98 4.08 -4.45
N VAL A 158 -0.60 3.17 -3.55
CA VAL A 158 -1.48 2.45 -2.62
C VAL A 158 -2.53 1.63 -3.38
N TYR A 159 -2.07 0.73 -4.25
CA TYR A 159 -2.93 -0.14 -5.07
C TYR A 159 -3.97 0.62 -5.90
N GLY A 160 -3.58 1.79 -6.43
CA GLY A 160 -4.47 2.68 -7.19
C GLY A 160 -5.38 3.59 -6.35
N TRP A 161 -5.33 3.52 -5.01
CA TRP A 161 -6.26 4.24 -4.14
C TRP A 161 -5.77 5.62 -3.68
N ARG A 162 -4.54 6.04 -4.04
CA ARG A 162 -4.01 7.38 -3.75
C ARG A 162 -3.56 8.12 -5.02
N PRO A 163 -4.49 8.60 -5.86
CA PRO A 163 -4.17 9.50 -6.96
C PRO A 163 -3.36 10.71 -6.47
N LEU A 164 -2.32 11.10 -7.21
CA LEU A 164 -1.35 12.11 -6.77
C LEU A 164 -2.02 13.47 -6.54
N THR A 165 -3.06 13.80 -7.31
CA THR A 165 -3.81 15.06 -7.14
C THR A 165 -4.56 15.16 -5.81
N THR A 166 -4.71 14.06 -5.06
CA THR A 166 -5.29 14.08 -3.71
C THR A 166 -4.26 14.29 -2.61
N TRP A 167 -2.97 14.45 -2.95
CA TRP A 167 -1.90 14.58 -1.96
C TRP A 167 -1.83 16.01 -1.45
N LEU A 168 -1.29 16.17 -0.24
CA LEU A 168 -0.92 17.46 0.29
C LEU A 168 0.55 17.78 -0.03
N ALA A 169 0.91 19.05 0.08
CA ALA A 169 2.32 19.43 0.10
C ALA A 169 3.02 18.75 1.29
N ASP A 170 4.22 18.23 1.02
CA ASP A 170 5.08 17.53 1.97
C ASP A 170 4.46 16.24 2.58
N GLU A 171 3.38 15.72 1.98
CA GLU A 171 2.77 14.46 2.40
C GLU A 171 3.64 13.26 2.03
N ILE A 172 3.81 12.34 2.97
CA ILE A 172 4.40 11.02 2.75
C ILE A 172 3.28 10.00 2.50
N VAL A 173 3.28 9.39 1.31
CA VAL A 173 2.38 8.29 0.95
C VAL A 173 3.19 7.00 0.91
N ARG A 174 2.86 6.06 1.80
CA ARG A 174 3.58 4.78 1.93
C ARG A 174 2.98 3.74 1.01
N ASP A 175 3.82 3.05 0.27
CA ASP A 175 3.43 2.01 -0.66
C ASP A 175 4.22 0.71 -0.46
N VAL A 176 3.63 -0.42 -0.85
CA VAL A 176 4.20 -1.76 -0.69
C VAL A 176 3.88 -2.64 -1.89
N TYR A 177 4.92 -3.06 -2.60
CA TYR A 177 4.83 -3.95 -3.75
C TYR A 177 5.45 -5.30 -3.43
N ALA A 178 4.68 -6.38 -3.59
CA ALA A 178 5.16 -7.74 -3.46
C ALA A 178 5.63 -8.26 -4.82
N LEU A 179 6.85 -8.79 -4.87
CA LEU A 179 7.45 -9.37 -6.07
C LEU A 179 7.99 -10.76 -5.72
N PRO A 180 8.04 -11.70 -6.69
CA PRO A 180 8.62 -13.01 -6.45
C PRO A 180 10.12 -12.90 -6.13
N ASN A 181 10.64 -13.84 -5.34
CA ASN A 181 12.08 -13.99 -5.15
C ASN A 181 12.74 -14.36 -6.50
N PRO A 182 13.76 -13.62 -6.96
CA PRO A 182 14.47 -13.96 -8.17
C PRO A 182 15.45 -15.12 -7.91
N ASP A 183 15.57 -16.05 -8.87
CA ASP A 183 16.51 -17.19 -8.76
C ASP A 183 17.99 -16.76 -8.88
N ASN A 184 18.24 -15.60 -9.45
CA ASN A 184 19.58 -15.06 -9.77
C ASN A 184 19.61 -13.56 -9.47
N GLU A 185 20.78 -12.93 -9.69
CA GLU A 185 20.95 -11.48 -9.57
C GLU A 185 19.89 -10.71 -10.37
N ALA A 186 19.26 -9.76 -9.69
CA ALA A 186 18.17 -8.96 -10.21
C ALA A 186 18.21 -7.54 -9.64
N SER A 187 17.53 -6.62 -10.32
CA SER A 187 17.27 -5.26 -9.84
C SER A 187 15.78 -4.95 -9.92
N ILE A 188 15.32 -3.99 -9.14
CA ILE A 188 13.96 -3.44 -9.21
C ILE A 188 14.05 -2.03 -9.78
N ALA A 189 13.50 -1.84 -10.98
CA ALA A 189 13.27 -0.53 -11.56
C ALA A 189 11.86 -0.05 -11.17
N TYR A 190 11.74 1.15 -10.61
CA TYR A 190 10.45 1.68 -10.17
C TYR A 190 10.38 3.20 -10.31
N GLY A 191 9.17 3.75 -10.35
CA GLY A 191 8.99 5.18 -10.52
C GLY A 191 7.57 5.58 -10.86
N LEU A 192 7.41 6.84 -11.26
CA LEU A 192 6.13 7.41 -11.68
C LEU A 192 6.18 7.74 -13.16
N TYR A 193 5.13 7.41 -13.88
CA TYR A 193 5.03 7.65 -15.32
C TYR A 193 3.65 8.23 -15.70
N THR A 194 3.61 8.84 -16.89
CA THR A 194 2.38 9.27 -17.54
C THR A 194 2.31 8.73 -18.96
N GLN A 195 1.09 8.60 -19.48
CA GLN A 195 0.87 8.31 -20.89
C GLN A 195 0.55 9.61 -21.63
N ARG A 196 1.34 9.94 -22.65
CA ARG A 196 1.12 11.10 -23.50
C ARG A 196 -0.07 10.88 -24.44
N ALA A 197 -0.59 11.97 -25.00
CA ALA A 197 -1.73 11.94 -25.92
C ALA A 197 -1.50 11.11 -27.20
N ASP A 198 -0.25 10.89 -27.60
CA ASP A 198 0.13 10.04 -28.73
C ASP A 198 0.24 8.54 -28.37
N GLY A 199 -0.06 8.19 -27.11
CA GLY A 199 0.00 6.83 -26.59
C GLY A 199 1.37 6.42 -26.05
N SER A 200 2.42 7.26 -26.20
CA SER A 200 3.76 6.99 -25.65
C SER A 200 3.79 7.15 -24.13
N PHE A 201 4.66 6.40 -23.47
CA PHE A 201 4.88 6.52 -22.03
C PHE A 201 6.09 7.41 -21.73
N GLU A 202 5.97 8.20 -20.67
CA GLU A 202 7.03 9.07 -20.15
C GLU A 202 7.23 8.81 -18.66
N ASN A 203 8.43 8.36 -18.29
CA ASN A 203 8.82 8.27 -16.88
C ASN A 203 9.13 9.68 -16.38
N VAL A 204 8.41 10.13 -15.36
CA VAL A 204 8.58 11.44 -14.72
C VAL A 204 9.69 11.35 -13.67
N VAL A 205 9.70 10.27 -12.89
CA VAL A 205 10.82 9.87 -12.02
C VAL A 205 11.05 8.38 -12.16
N ALA A 206 12.31 7.96 -12.07
CA ALA A 206 12.71 6.58 -12.16
C ALA A 206 13.91 6.31 -11.26
N TYR A 207 13.89 5.16 -10.61
CA TYR A 207 14.88 4.69 -9.66
C TYR A 207 15.17 3.22 -9.92
N GLU A 208 16.32 2.76 -9.46
CA GLU A 208 16.72 1.36 -9.55
C GLU A 208 17.40 0.94 -8.25
N LEU A 209 17.06 -0.25 -7.74
CA LEU A 209 17.65 -0.85 -6.55
C LEU A 209 18.10 -2.28 -6.86
N PRO A 210 19.34 -2.67 -6.53
CA PRO A 210 19.74 -4.08 -6.61
C PRO A 210 18.97 -4.92 -5.59
N VAL A 211 18.62 -6.15 -5.96
CA VAL A 211 18.00 -7.11 -5.04
C VAL A 211 19.10 -7.90 -4.33
N ASP A 212 19.48 -7.43 -3.14
CA ASP A 212 20.46 -8.09 -2.28
C ASP A 212 19.76 -9.01 -1.26
N CYS A 213 19.16 -10.10 -1.73
CA CYS A 213 18.58 -11.13 -0.86
C CYS A 213 19.57 -12.28 -0.59
N PRO A 214 19.73 -12.72 0.67
CA PRO A 214 20.65 -13.80 1.05
C PRO A 214 20.22 -15.19 0.57
#